data_AF-A0A098THF8-F1
#
_entry.id   AF-A0A098THF8-F1
#
_cell.length_a   1.000
_cell.length_b   1.000
_cell.length_c   1.000
_cell.angle_alpha   90.00
_cell.angle_beta   90.00
_cell.angle_gamma   90.00
#
_symmetry.space_group_name_H-M   'P 1'
#
loop_
_entity.id
_entity.type
_entity.pdbx_description
1 polymer ?
#
loop_
_entity_poly.entity_id
_entity_poly.type
_entity_poly.pdbx_seq_one_letter_code
_entity_poly.pdbx_strand_id
1 'polypeptide(L)'
;MPEQGWINAIAQADLTVSQRQIGAMKLLDPVQVLKDEGVIHTAQIVWNILAQPVIRDRVLTMQRILTQHQQDLGYIALCAVREL
;
A
#
# COMPACT_ATOMS: atom_id res chain seq x y z
N MET A 1 19.54 -3.71 -3.07
CA MET A 1 18.10 -3.35 -3.16
C MET A 1 17.55 -3.23 -1.75
N PRO A 2 16.66 -2.27 -1.44
CA PRO A 2 16.19 -2.01 -0.07
C PRO A 2 15.60 -3.25 0.63
N GLU A 3 15.08 -4.23 -0.11
CA GLU A 3 14.61 -5.52 0.42
C GLU A 3 15.66 -6.33 1.20
N GLN A 4 16.94 -6.28 0.79
CA GLN A 4 18.00 -7.09 1.42
C GLN A 4 18.30 -6.60 2.83
N GLY A 5 18.20 -5.29 3.08
CA GLY A 5 18.34 -4.74 4.42
C GLY A 5 17.29 -5.28 5.38
N TRP A 6 16.04 -5.38 4.93
CA TRP A 6 14.95 -5.95 5.72
C TRP A 6 15.11 -7.45 5.95
N ILE A 7 15.50 -8.21 4.93
CA ILE A 7 15.77 -9.66 5.07
C ILE A 7 16.90 -9.89 6.08
N ASN A 8 17.98 -9.11 6.00
CA ASN A 8 19.10 -9.22 6.94
C ASN A 8 18.68 -8.87 8.37
N ALA A 9 17.87 -7.83 8.56
CA ALA A 9 17.35 -7.47 9.89
C ALA A 9 16.47 -8.57 10.49
N ILE A 10 15.65 -9.23 9.65
CA ILE A 10 14.82 -10.37 10.06
C ILE A 10 15.70 -11.58 10.40
N ALA A 11 16.72 -11.86 9.60
CA ALA A 11 17.67 -12.95 9.85
C ALA A 11 18.45 -12.74 11.15
N GLN A 12 18.84 -11.50 11.46
CA GLN A 12 19.47 -11.14 12.74
C GLN A 12 18.55 -11.34 13.96
N ALA A 13 17.24 -11.45 13.74
CA ALA A 13 16.26 -11.71 14.80
C ALA A 13 15.95 -13.21 14.98
N ASP A 14 16.75 -14.10 14.37
CA ASP A 14 16.53 -15.56 14.32
C ASP A 14 15.16 -15.93 13.71
N LEU A 15 14.77 -15.20 12.67
CA LEU A 15 13.56 -15.44 11.90
C LEU A 15 13.92 -15.71 10.44
N THR A 16 13.22 -16.67 9.83
CA THR A 16 13.39 -17.02 8.42
C THR A 16 12.23 -16.45 7.61
N VAL A 17 12.53 -15.65 6.59
CA VAL A 17 11.50 -15.10 5.68
C VAL A 17 10.90 -16.23 4.85
N SER A 18 9.62 -16.53 5.09
CA SER A 18 8.86 -17.58 4.40
C SER A 18 8.15 -17.04 3.16
N GLN A 19 7.63 -15.82 3.23
CA GLN A 19 6.96 -15.18 2.09
C GLN A 19 7.39 -13.73 1.95
N ARG A 20 7.50 -13.28 0.70
CA ARG A 20 7.79 -11.90 0.34
C ARG A 20 6.81 -11.43 -0.73
N GLN A 21 6.25 -10.26 -0.53
CA GLN A 21 5.42 -9.58 -1.52
C GLN A 21 5.89 -8.14 -1.65
N ILE A 22 6.20 -7.75 -2.89
CA ILE A 22 6.62 -6.39 -3.23
C ILE A 22 5.66 -5.90 -4.29
N GLY A 23 5.19 -4.67 -4.13
CA GLY A 23 4.27 -4.10 -5.10
C GLY A 23 4.27 -2.58 -5.05
N ALA A 24 3.68 -1.99 -6.08
CA ALA A 24 3.42 -0.56 -6.10
C ALA A 24 2.39 -0.21 -5.03
N MET A 25 2.59 0.92 -4.35
CA MET A 25 1.67 1.41 -3.34
C MET A 25 0.43 1.98 -4.04
N LYS A 26 -0.60 1.14 -4.19
CA LYS A 26 -1.86 1.47 -4.89
C LYS A 26 -3.01 1.81 -3.92
N LEU A 27 -2.68 2.29 -2.72
CA LEU A 27 -3.60 2.57 -1.61
C LEU A 27 -4.78 3.52 -1.95
N LEU A 28 -4.64 4.30 -3.03
CA LEU A 28 -5.66 5.25 -3.52
C LEU A 28 -6.11 4.93 -4.95
N ASP A 29 -5.85 3.71 -5.43
CA ASP A 29 -6.41 3.26 -6.69
C ASP A 29 -7.88 2.89 -6.45
N PRO A 30 -8.85 3.63 -7.00
CA PRO A 30 -10.27 3.34 -6.80
C PRO A 30 -10.65 1.93 -7.26
N VAL A 31 -9.88 1.34 -8.19
CA VAL A 31 -10.07 -0.05 -8.63
C VAL A 31 -9.67 -1.05 -7.53
N GLN A 32 -8.68 -0.69 -6.71
CA GLN A 32 -8.21 -1.56 -5.62
C GLN A 32 -9.12 -1.41 -4.39
N VAL A 33 -9.51 -0.19 -4.03
CA VAL A 33 -10.52 0.06 -2.98
C VAL A 33 -11.83 -0.67 -3.30
N LEU A 34 -12.24 -0.69 -4.58
CA LEU A 34 -13.41 -1.45 -5.03
C LEU A 34 -13.31 -2.96 -4.79
N LYS A 35 -12.12 -3.53 -4.95
CA LYS A 35 -11.86 -4.97 -4.72
C LYS A 35 -11.80 -5.30 -3.23
N ASP A 36 -11.30 -4.37 -2.42
CA ASP A 36 -11.04 -4.60 -1.00
C ASP A 36 -12.29 -4.35 -0.14
N GLU A 37 -13.08 -3.30 -0.43
CA GLU A 37 -14.26 -2.90 0.38
C GLU A 37 -15.61 -3.23 -0.28
N GLY A 38 -15.62 -3.52 -1.58
CA GLY A 38 -16.83 -3.77 -2.35
C GLY A 38 -17.51 -2.51 -2.91
N VAL A 39 -18.49 -2.72 -3.79
CA VAL A 39 -19.06 -1.68 -4.66
C VAL A 39 -19.79 -0.57 -3.93
N ILE A 40 -20.57 -0.90 -2.90
CA ILE A 40 -21.46 0.04 -2.22
C ILE A 40 -20.65 1.04 -1.36
N HIS A 41 -19.72 0.55 -0.55
CA HIS A 41 -18.88 1.40 0.30
C HIS A 41 -17.93 2.25 -0.54
N THR A 42 -17.37 1.68 -1.60
CA THR A 42 -16.52 2.44 -2.53
C THR A 42 -17.29 3.58 -3.20
N ALA A 43 -18.53 3.35 -3.64
CA ALA A 43 -19.36 4.40 -4.23
C ALA A 43 -19.67 5.53 -3.22
N GLN A 44 -19.92 5.21 -1.95
CA GLN A 44 -20.12 6.20 -0.89
C GLN A 44 -18.85 7.02 -0.62
N ILE A 45 -17.68 6.38 -0.60
CA ILE A 45 -16.39 7.05 -0.42
C ILE A 45 -16.14 8.00 -1.60
N VAL A 46 -16.31 7.53 -2.84
CA VAL A 46 -16.16 8.36 -4.04
C VAL A 46 -17.15 9.52 -4.02
N TRP A 47 -18.40 9.28 -3.64
CA TRP A 47 -19.42 10.33 -3.50
C TRP A 47 -19.02 11.37 -2.44
N ASN A 48 -18.53 10.94 -1.28
CA ASN A 48 -18.08 11.84 -0.22
C ASN A 48 -16.87 12.67 -0.66
N ILE A 49 -15.93 12.08 -1.39
CA ILE A 49 -14.78 12.77 -1.96
C ILE A 49 -15.25 13.81 -3.00
N LEU A 50 -16.23 13.48 -3.84
CA LEU A 50 -16.76 14.41 -4.85
C LEU A 50 -17.60 15.54 -4.23
N ALA A 51 -18.39 15.23 -3.20
CA ALA A 51 -19.26 16.19 -2.52
C ALA A 51 -18.49 17.17 -1.63
N GLN A 52 -17.32 16.77 -1.10
CA GLN A 52 -16.51 17.60 -0.21
C GLN A 52 -15.23 18.10 -0.90
N PRO A 53 -15.19 19.37 -1.37
CA PRO A 53 -14.07 19.88 -2.16
C PRO A 53 -12.73 19.87 -1.39
N VAL A 54 -12.78 20.02 -0.06
CA VAL A 54 -11.59 19.95 0.81
C VAL A 54 -11.00 18.53 0.85
N ILE A 55 -11.85 17.51 0.91
CA ILE A 55 -11.40 16.12 0.88
C ILE A 55 -10.86 15.79 -0.50
N ARG A 56 -11.55 16.23 -1.56
CA ARG A 56 -11.10 16.04 -2.95
C ARG A 56 -9.68 16.54 -3.16
N ASP A 57 -9.40 17.77 -2.73
CA ASP A 57 -8.08 18.38 -2.94
C ASP A 57 -6.96 17.63 -2.22
N ARG A 58 -7.24 17.16 -0.99
CA ARG A 58 -6.31 16.32 -0.22
C ARG A 58 -6.06 14.97 -0.91
N VAL A 59 -7.12 14.29 -1.35
CA VAL A 59 -7.01 12.98 -2.01
C VAL A 59 -6.26 13.11 -3.33
N LEU A 60 -6.58 14.11 -4.16
CA LEU A 60 -5.90 14.35 -5.43
C LEU A 60 -4.43 14.70 -5.23
N THR A 61 -4.10 15.53 -4.24
CA THR A 61 -2.71 15.87 -3.92
C THR A 61 -1.92 14.63 -3.51
N MET A 62 -2.49 13.82 -2.62
CA MET A 62 -1.85 12.59 -2.15
C MET A 62 -1.70 11.57 -3.29
N GLN A 63 -2.73 11.40 -4.12
CA GLN A 63 -2.69 10.54 -5.30
C GLN A 63 -1.61 11.00 -6.29
N ARG A 64 -1.50 12.31 -6.54
CA ARG A 64 -0.50 12.87 -7.45
C ARG A 64 0.93 12.60 -6.99
N ILE A 65 1.20 12.73 -5.69
CA ILE A 65 2.52 12.43 -5.10
C ILE A 65 2.82 10.94 -5.23
N LEU A 66 1.86 10.08 -4.92
CA LEU A 66 2.01 8.62 -5.03
C LEU A 66 2.25 8.18 -6.48
N THR A 67 1.52 8.74 -7.45
CA THR A 67 1.72 8.47 -8.87
C THR A 67 3.05 9.01 -9.38
N GLN A 68 3.44 10.21 -8.98
CA GLN A 68 4.72 10.81 -9.38
C GLN A 68 5.91 9.98 -8.92
N HIS A 69 5.84 9.43 -7.70
CA HIS A 69 6.90 8.62 -7.13
C HIS A 69 6.63 7.11 -7.23
N GLN A 70 5.67 6.65 -8.04
CA GLN A 70 5.26 5.24 -8.09
C GLN A 70 6.40 4.26 -8.46
N GLN A 71 7.47 4.75 -9.08
CA GLN A 71 8.65 3.96 -9.43
C GLN A 71 9.62 3.80 -8.24
N ASP A 72 9.58 4.73 -7.29
CA ASP A 72 10.45 4.78 -6.11
C ASP A 72 9.70 4.44 -4.80
N LEU A 73 8.38 4.53 -4.80
CA LEU A 73 7.47 4.25 -3.69
C LEU A 73 6.68 2.95 -3.96
N GLY A 74 6.98 1.95 -3.15
CA GLY A 74 6.29 0.67 -3.12
C GLY A 74 6.07 0.21 -1.69
N TYR A 75 5.41 -0.94 -1.54
CA TYR A 75 5.33 -1.64 -0.27
C TYR A 75 6.17 -2.92 -0.33
N ILE A 76 6.69 -3.30 0.83
CA ILE A 76 7.35 -4.58 1.06
C ILE A 76 6.62 -5.25 2.22
N ALA A 77 5.94 -6.35 1.94
CA ALA A 77 5.32 -7.21 2.95
C ALA A 77 6.16 -8.49 3.08
N LEU A 78 6.61 -8.77 4.30
CA LEU A 78 7.44 -9.93 4.63
C LEU A 78 6.75 -10.73 5.73
N CYS A 79 6.56 -12.02 5.50
CA CYS A 79 6.17 -12.97 6.53
C CYS A 79 7.38 -13.80 6.90
N ALA A 80 7.74 -13.79 8.18
CA ALA A 80 8.84 -14.57 8.72
C ALA A 80 8.36 -15.48 9.84
N VAL A 81 8.99 -16.64 9.94
CA VAL A 81 8.69 -17.65 10.95
C VAL A 81 9.95 -17.94 11.75
N ARG A 82 9.78 -18.23 13.03
CA ARG A 82 10.85 -18.79 13.86
C ARG A 82 10.83 -20.29 13.64
N GLU A 83 11.91 -20.87 13.15
CA GLU A 83 12.08 -22.32 13.22
C GLU A 83 12.27 -22.67 14.71
N LEU A 84 11.33 -23.45 15.25
CA LEU A 84 11.33 -23.96 16.62
C LEU A 84 12.20 -25.22 16.72
#